data_AF-A0A139R4F6-F1
#
_entry.id   AF-A0A139R4F6-F1
#
_cell.length_a   1.000
_cell.length_b   1.000
_cell.length_c   1.000
_cell.angle_alpha   90.00
_cell.angle_beta   90.00
_cell.angle_gamma   90.00
#
_symmetry.space_group_name_H-M   'P 1'
#
loop_
_entity.id
_entity.type
_entity.pdbx_description
1 polymer ?
#
loop_
_entity_poly.entity_id
_entity_poly.type
_entity_poly.pdbx_seq_one_letter_code
_entity_poly.pdbx_strand_id
1 'polypeptide(L)'
;MTLFQVKSGQATLGYDPTQPRHFMPTEWKIYNAGKASGTIIGGNLSTFGLLRGTPYAPQVNDYVLFLEEAEEDDYHDFDRNLAAILQAYPNPKAVLIGRFPKECQMTPEILTYILDKHSLLKTIPVMYDLDFAHTQPLFTITIGAQASIDTDTLSIHIEE
;
A
#
# COMPACT_ATOMS: atom_id res chain seq x y z
N MET A 1 -18.68 4.34 -7.89
CA MET A 1 -18.60 4.04 -6.45
C MET A 1 -18.20 2.59 -6.28
N THR A 2 -16.95 2.35 -5.85
CA THR A 2 -16.37 1.01 -5.83
C THR A 2 -15.94 0.63 -4.41
N LEU A 3 -16.54 -0.44 -3.87
CA LEU A 3 -16.23 -0.99 -2.55
C LEU A 3 -15.35 -2.23 -2.71
N PHE A 4 -14.18 -2.22 -2.09
CA PHE A 4 -13.30 -3.38 -1.98
C PHE A 4 -13.43 -3.98 -0.58
N GLN A 5 -13.73 -5.27 -0.55
CA GLN A 5 -13.72 -6.11 0.64
C GLN A 5 -12.89 -7.34 0.31
N VAL A 6 -12.33 -7.99 1.33
CA VAL A 6 -11.68 -9.30 1.18
C VAL A 6 -12.69 -10.27 0.55
N LYS A 7 -12.56 -10.47 -0.75
CA LYS A 7 -13.13 -11.59 -1.48
C LYS A 7 -11.96 -12.46 -1.83
N SER A 8 -12.06 -13.76 -1.60
CA SER A 8 -11.03 -14.74 -1.92
C SER A 8 -10.56 -14.57 -3.38
N GLY A 9 -9.44 -13.87 -3.57
CA GLY A 9 -8.76 -13.63 -4.84
C GLY A 9 -7.39 -14.32 -4.84
N GLN A 10 -6.80 -14.51 -6.03
CA GLN A 10 -5.66 -15.41 -6.21
C GLN A 10 -4.44 -14.80 -6.94
N ALA A 11 -3.31 -14.75 -6.21
CA ALA A 11 -1.91 -14.49 -6.58
C ALA A 11 -1.37 -14.84 -8.00
N THR A 12 -1.01 -13.93 -8.93
CA THR A 12 -0.03 -14.22 -10.05
C THR A 12 0.82 -13.03 -10.55
N LEU A 13 1.99 -13.31 -11.14
CA LEU A 13 2.87 -12.38 -11.87
C LEU A 13 2.71 -12.58 -13.39
N GLY A 14 3.02 -11.55 -14.21
CA GLY A 14 3.21 -11.59 -15.68
C GLY A 14 2.39 -12.59 -16.52
N TYR A 15 1.53 -12.12 -17.42
CA TYR A 15 0.68 -13.01 -18.23
C TYR A 15 1.48 -13.83 -19.25
N ASP A 16 1.96 -15.00 -18.84
CA ASP A 16 2.34 -16.11 -19.71
C ASP A 16 1.28 -17.21 -19.59
N PRO A 17 0.41 -17.40 -20.60
CA PRO A 17 -0.63 -18.42 -20.55
C PRO A 17 -0.09 -19.86 -20.56
N THR A 18 1.21 -20.04 -20.80
CA THR A 18 1.85 -21.36 -20.91
C THR A 18 2.47 -21.86 -19.60
N GLN A 19 2.60 -20.99 -18.59
CA GLN A 19 3.18 -21.38 -17.30
C GLN A 19 2.10 -21.79 -16.27
N PRO A 20 2.34 -22.87 -15.50
CA PRO A 20 1.44 -23.27 -14.42
C PRO A 20 1.41 -22.19 -13.32
N ARG A 21 0.19 -21.83 -12.89
CA ARG A 21 -0.02 -20.79 -11.88
C ARG A 21 0.00 -21.38 -10.47
N HIS A 22 0.82 -20.82 -9.60
CA HIS A 22 0.85 -21.13 -8.18
C HIS A 22 0.11 -20.05 -7.40
N PHE A 23 -1.17 -20.30 -7.15
CA PHE A 23 -2.03 -19.37 -6.45
C PHE A 23 -1.72 -19.34 -4.96
N MET A 24 -1.59 -18.12 -4.43
CA MET A 24 -1.50 -17.86 -2.99
C MET A 24 -2.80 -17.18 -2.54
N PRO A 25 -3.34 -17.54 -1.37
CA PRO A 25 -4.52 -16.89 -0.84
C PRO A 25 -4.24 -15.41 -0.55
N THR A 26 -5.17 -14.55 -0.96
CA THR A 26 -5.22 -13.17 -0.50
C THR A 26 -5.61 -13.11 0.97
N GLU A 27 -4.80 -12.47 1.79
CA GLU A 27 -5.12 -12.16 3.19
C GLU A 27 -4.68 -10.73 3.51
N TRP A 28 -5.65 -9.82 3.68
CA TRP A 28 -5.36 -8.46 4.13
C TRP A 28 -5.06 -8.47 5.61
N LYS A 29 -3.98 -7.81 5.99
CA LYS A 29 -3.50 -7.80 7.38
C LYS A 29 -3.49 -6.39 7.93
N ILE A 30 -3.57 -6.31 9.25
CA ILE A 30 -3.62 -5.04 9.99
C ILE A 30 -2.33 -4.96 10.82
N TYR A 31 -1.59 -3.88 10.64
CA TYR A 31 -0.49 -3.53 11.55
C TYR A 31 -1.00 -2.66 12.71
N ASN A 32 -1.86 -1.69 12.41
CA ASN A 32 -2.54 -0.89 13.43
C ASN A 32 -4.01 -0.66 13.04
N ALA A 33 -4.91 -0.87 13.99
CA ALA A 33 -6.36 -0.80 13.75
C ALA A 33 -6.88 0.64 13.80
N GLY A 34 -7.99 0.89 13.10
CA GLY A 34 -8.79 2.11 13.20
C GLY A 34 -9.59 2.39 11.94
N LYS A 35 -10.09 3.63 11.84
CA LYS A 35 -10.87 4.12 10.70
C LYS A 35 -10.34 5.47 10.27
N ALA A 36 -10.31 5.70 8.98
CA ALA A 36 -9.81 6.95 8.41
C ALA A 36 -10.43 7.20 7.05
N SER A 37 -10.48 8.47 6.66
CA SER A 37 -10.82 8.89 5.31
C SER A 37 -9.89 9.99 4.86
N GLY A 38 -9.64 10.07 3.55
CA GLY A 38 -8.80 11.10 2.97
C GLY A 38 -8.57 10.89 1.49
N THR A 39 -7.92 11.86 0.87
CA THR A 39 -7.60 11.82 -0.55
C THR A 39 -6.46 10.85 -0.81
N ILE A 40 -6.62 9.99 -1.79
CA ILE A 40 -5.62 9.00 -2.16
C ILE A 40 -4.42 9.69 -2.82
N ILE A 41 -3.24 9.46 -2.25
CA ILE A 41 -1.94 9.77 -2.89
C ILE A 41 -1.01 8.55 -2.76
N GLY A 42 -0.01 8.47 -3.64
CA GLY A 42 0.98 7.38 -3.63
C GLY A 42 1.01 6.61 -4.95
N GLY A 43 1.07 5.28 -4.88
CA GLY A 43 1.38 4.35 -5.95
C GLY A 43 2.70 3.63 -5.66
N ASN A 44 3.47 3.34 -6.71
CA ASN A 44 4.83 2.82 -6.58
C ASN A 44 5.68 3.78 -5.74
N LEU A 45 6.26 3.28 -4.65
CA LEU A 45 6.91 4.06 -3.61
C LEU A 45 8.21 4.71 -4.12
N SER A 46 9.04 3.95 -4.82
CA SER A 46 10.23 4.47 -5.52
C SER A 46 9.86 5.62 -6.48
N THR A 47 8.84 5.44 -7.32
CA THR A 47 8.38 6.45 -8.30
C THR A 47 7.76 7.67 -7.64
N PHE A 48 6.86 7.46 -6.67
CA PHE A 48 6.22 8.54 -5.92
C PHE A 48 7.26 9.40 -5.19
N GLY A 49 8.32 8.77 -4.69
CA GLY A 49 9.46 9.43 -4.06
C GLY A 49 10.20 10.43 -4.97
N LEU A 50 10.15 10.27 -6.29
CA LEU A 50 10.79 11.18 -7.26
C LEU A 50 10.09 12.54 -7.36
N LEU A 51 8.83 12.63 -6.94
CA LEU A 51 8.06 13.88 -7.02
C LEU A 51 8.46 14.88 -5.93
N ARG A 52 9.06 14.41 -4.82
CA ARG A 52 9.42 15.25 -3.68
C ARG A 52 10.34 16.40 -4.09
N GLY A 53 9.99 17.62 -3.65
CA GLY A 53 10.73 18.83 -3.99
C GLY A 53 10.45 19.39 -5.39
N THR A 54 9.53 18.78 -6.15
CA THR A 54 9.10 19.28 -7.46
C THR A 54 7.70 19.91 -7.38
N PRO A 55 7.29 20.74 -8.38
CA PRO A 55 5.92 21.24 -8.48
C PRO A 55 4.85 20.15 -8.69
N TYR A 56 5.26 18.92 -8.99
CA TYR A 56 4.37 17.80 -9.24
C TYR A 56 4.05 17.00 -7.97
N ALA A 57 4.71 17.31 -6.85
CA ALA A 57 4.39 16.70 -5.55
C ALA A 57 2.94 17.07 -5.14
N PRO A 58 2.08 16.09 -4.81
CA PRO A 58 0.74 16.39 -4.32
C PRO A 58 0.77 17.29 -3.08
N GLN A 59 -0.02 18.36 -3.10
CA GLN A 59 -0.24 19.25 -1.96
C GLN A 59 -1.66 19.04 -1.43
N VAL A 60 -1.79 18.10 -0.50
CA VAL A 60 -3.09 17.69 0.05
C VAL A 60 -3.00 17.65 1.58
N ASN A 61 -4.04 18.12 2.27
CA ASN A 61 -4.03 18.22 3.74
C ASN A 61 -4.50 16.92 4.40
N ASP A 62 -5.64 16.39 3.98
CA ASP A 62 -6.23 15.16 4.52
C ASP A 62 -6.07 14.04 3.50
N TYR A 63 -4.97 13.30 3.59
CA TYR A 63 -4.63 12.25 2.64
C TYR A 63 -4.44 10.88 3.29
N VAL A 64 -4.60 9.85 2.48
CA VAL A 64 -4.22 8.47 2.80
C VAL A 64 -3.14 8.04 1.82
N LEU A 65 -2.13 7.32 2.32
CA LEU A 65 -1.04 6.82 1.50
C LEU A 65 -1.37 5.41 1.01
N PHE A 66 -1.40 5.22 -0.30
CA PHE A 66 -1.37 3.89 -0.91
C PHE A 66 0.04 3.67 -1.45
N LEU A 67 0.78 2.73 -0.89
CA LEU A 67 2.19 2.51 -1.20
C LEU A 67 2.41 1.08 -1.68
N GLU A 68 3.27 0.92 -2.67
CA GLU A 68 3.68 -0.39 -3.14
C GLU A 68 5.10 -0.38 -3.72
N GLU A 69 5.71 -1.55 -3.87
CA GLU A 69 7.01 -1.71 -4.55
C GLU A 69 6.91 -2.73 -5.69
N ALA A 70 7.85 -2.60 -6.62
CA ALA A 70 7.97 -3.45 -7.79
C ALA A 70 8.99 -4.56 -7.58
N GLU A 71 9.11 -5.46 -8.56
CA GLU A 71 9.94 -6.67 -8.45
C GLU A 71 11.44 -6.37 -8.49
N GLU A 72 11.79 -5.17 -8.94
CA GLU A 72 13.16 -4.65 -8.99
C GLU A 72 13.66 -4.08 -7.66
N ASP A 73 12.76 -3.79 -6.73
CA ASP A 73 13.05 -3.21 -5.42
C ASP A 73 13.18 -4.30 -4.34
N ASP A 74 13.98 -4.05 -3.30
CA ASP A 74 14.11 -4.91 -2.11
C ASP A 74 13.55 -4.28 -0.83
N TYR A 75 13.60 -5.03 0.28
CA TYR A 75 13.12 -4.52 1.58
C TYR A 75 13.95 -3.34 2.13
N HIS A 76 15.20 -3.15 1.69
CA HIS A 76 15.99 -1.96 2.03
C HIS A 76 15.51 -0.73 1.24
N ASP A 77 15.14 -0.90 -0.02
CA ASP A 77 14.52 0.14 -0.84
C ASP A 77 13.22 0.61 -0.19
N PHE A 78 12.34 -0.32 0.21
CA PHE A 78 11.12 0.00 0.94
C PHE A 78 11.38 0.77 2.24
N ASP A 79 12.31 0.28 3.09
CA ASP A 79 12.67 0.90 4.39
C ASP A 79 13.10 2.37 4.23
N ARG A 80 14.06 2.62 3.33
CA ARG A 80 14.58 3.98 3.14
C ARG A 80 13.54 4.90 2.48
N ASN A 81 12.76 4.38 1.53
CA ASN A 81 11.78 5.18 0.81
C ASN A 81 10.57 5.52 1.69
N LEU A 82 10.12 4.58 2.53
CA LEU A 82 9.08 4.82 3.52
C LEU A 82 9.51 5.92 4.49
N ALA A 83 10.73 5.84 5.03
CA ALA A 83 11.27 6.87 5.91
C ALA A 83 11.31 8.25 5.23
N ALA A 84 11.70 8.32 3.96
CA ALA A 84 11.73 9.56 3.20
C ALA A 84 10.32 10.09 2.87
N ILE A 85 9.35 9.21 2.54
CA ILE A 85 7.96 9.61 2.32
C ILE A 85 7.32 10.14 3.59
N LEU A 86 7.50 9.47 4.73
CA LEU A 86 6.95 9.93 6.01
C LEU A 86 7.57 11.24 6.51
N GLN A 87 8.75 11.63 6.02
CA GLN A 87 9.31 12.97 6.28
C GLN A 87 8.67 14.04 5.37
N ALA A 88 8.40 13.71 4.10
CA ALA A 88 7.77 14.63 3.15
C ALA A 88 6.25 14.76 3.36
N TYR A 89 5.61 13.70 3.83
CA TYR A 89 4.18 13.55 4.09
C TYR A 89 3.99 13.05 5.54
N PRO A 90 4.16 13.93 6.54
CA PRO A 90 4.29 13.51 7.95
C PRO A 90 3.00 13.19 8.68
N ASN A 91 1.82 13.41 8.08
CA ASN A 91 0.53 13.24 8.77
C ASN A 91 -0.53 12.52 7.90
N PRO A 92 -0.23 11.36 7.29
CA PRO A 92 -1.26 10.54 6.64
C PRO A 92 -2.35 10.15 7.63
N LYS A 93 -3.60 10.11 7.16
CA LYS A 93 -4.73 9.58 7.93
C LYS A 93 -4.72 8.06 8.01
N ALA A 94 -4.14 7.39 7.02
CA ALA A 94 -3.92 5.94 6.98
C ALA A 94 -2.79 5.61 6.01
N VAL A 95 -2.19 4.43 6.18
CA VAL A 95 -1.22 3.86 5.24
C VAL A 95 -1.69 2.48 4.79
N LEU A 96 -1.83 2.31 3.49
CA LEU A 96 -2.24 1.09 2.83
C LEU A 96 -1.03 0.59 2.04
N ILE A 97 -0.61 -0.64 2.27
CA ILE A 97 0.59 -1.24 1.65
C ILE A 97 0.14 -2.40 0.75
N GLY A 98 0.50 -2.33 -0.52
CA GLY A 98 0.27 -3.40 -1.49
C GLY A 98 1.07 -4.65 -1.12
N ARG A 99 0.63 -5.82 -1.57
CA ARG A 99 1.39 -7.06 -1.40
C ARG A 99 2.72 -6.95 -2.13
N PHE A 100 3.81 -7.27 -1.42
CA PHE A 100 5.15 -7.30 -1.98
C PHE A 100 5.33 -8.47 -2.96
N PRO A 101 5.98 -8.25 -4.12
CA PRO A 101 6.60 -9.30 -4.90
C PRO A 101 7.57 -10.15 -4.06
N LYS A 102 7.80 -11.40 -4.48
CA LYS A 102 8.70 -12.32 -3.75
C LYS A 102 10.16 -11.87 -3.84
N GLU A 103 10.47 -11.22 -4.96
CA GLU A 103 11.74 -10.64 -5.36
C GLU A 103 12.19 -9.58 -4.34
N CYS A 104 11.25 -8.86 -3.72
CA CYS A 104 11.53 -7.90 -2.67
C CYS A 104 12.07 -8.53 -1.37
N GLN A 105 11.94 -9.85 -1.21
CA GLN A 105 12.37 -10.60 -0.02
C GLN A 105 11.79 -10.03 1.29
N MET A 106 10.61 -9.42 1.22
CA MET A 106 9.92 -8.86 2.38
C MET A 106 9.22 -9.97 3.18
N THR A 107 9.71 -10.26 4.38
CA THR A 107 9.01 -11.14 5.33
C THR A 107 8.13 -10.34 6.30
N PRO A 108 7.11 -10.95 6.93
CA PRO A 108 6.30 -10.27 7.94
C PRO A 108 7.12 -9.69 9.11
N GLU A 109 8.20 -10.36 9.51
CA GLU A 109 9.10 -9.92 10.58
C GLU A 109 9.91 -8.69 10.15
N ILE A 110 10.41 -8.69 8.91
CA ILE A 110 11.14 -7.54 8.34
C ILE A 110 10.19 -6.34 8.20
N LEU A 111 9.00 -6.55 7.64
CA LEU A 111 8.01 -5.49 7.51
C LEU A 111 7.66 -4.90 8.86
N THR A 112 7.34 -5.74 9.85
CA THR A 112 7.03 -5.30 11.22
C THR A 112 8.19 -4.49 11.82
N TYR A 113 9.43 -4.98 11.67
CA TYR A 113 10.63 -4.28 12.13
C TYR A 113 10.79 -2.90 11.48
N ILE A 114 10.50 -2.76 10.18
CA ILE A 114 10.54 -1.48 9.46
C ILE A 114 9.45 -0.54 10.00
N LEU A 115 8.19 -1.01 10.06
CA LEU A 115 7.06 -0.21 10.53
C LEU A 115 7.23 0.25 11.99
N ASP A 116 7.85 -0.58 12.83
CA ASP A 116 8.11 -0.29 14.25
C ASP A 116 9.03 0.92 14.48
N LYS A 117 9.87 1.28 13.50
CA LYS A 117 10.73 2.47 13.56
C LYS A 117 9.95 3.78 13.54
N HIS A 118 8.68 3.74 13.11
CA HIS A 118 7.86 4.92 12.89
C HIS A 118 6.69 4.97 13.89
N SER A 119 6.86 5.70 14.98
CA SER A 119 5.84 5.83 16.04
C SER A 119 4.48 6.30 15.53
N LEU A 120 4.47 7.17 14.50
CA LEU A 120 3.26 7.63 13.82
C LEU A 120 2.38 6.47 13.33
N LEU A 121 2.98 5.41 12.77
CA LEU A 121 2.25 4.28 12.20
C LEU A 121 1.49 3.46 13.26
N LYS A 122 1.83 3.64 14.54
CA LYS A 122 1.13 3.04 15.69
C LYS A 122 -0.08 3.87 16.15
N THR A 123 -0.34 5.00 15.50
CA THR A 123 -1.41 5.94 15.88
C THR A 123 -2.49 6.10 14.80
N ILE A 124 -2.28 5.54 13.61
CA ILE A 124 -3.19 5.63 12.46
C ILE A 124 -3.47 4.24 11.89
N PRO A 125 -4.57 4.01 11.17
CA PRO A 125 -4.83 2.73 10.53
C PRO A 125 -3.73 2.38 9.53
N VAL A 126 -3.20 1.16 9.63
CA VAL A 126 -2.23 0.62 8.69
C VAL A 126 -2.61 -0.80 8.29
N MET A 127 -2.81 -1.00 6.99
CA MET A 127 -3.11 -2.31 6.40
C MET A 127 -2.03 -2.69 5.38
N TYR A 128 -1.75 -3.97 5.25
CA TYR A 128 -0.76 -4.50 4.31
C TYR A 128 -1.21 -5.83 3.68
N ASP A 129 -0.44 -6.33 2.72
CA ASP A 129 -0.79 -7.48 1.86
C ASP A 129 -2.05 -7.26 1.01
N LEU A 130 -2.36 -6.00 0.72
CA LEU A 130 -3.51 -5.59 -0.06
C LEU A 130 -3.35 -5.95 -1.54
N ASP A 131 -4.47 -6.25 -2.21
CA ASP A 131 -4.49 -6.65 -3.62
C ASP A 131 -4.44 -5.44 -4.57
N PHE A 132 -3.48 -4.56 -4.36
CA PHE A 132 -3.02 -3.60 -5.36
C PHE A 132 -1.49 -3.72 -5.42
N ALA A 133 -0.88 -3.25 -6.51
CA ALA A 133 0.56 -3.35 -6.86
C ALA A 133 0.87 -4.39 -7.94
N HIS A 134 2.11 -4.90 -7.89
CA HIS A 134 2.75 -5.82 -8.83
C HIS A 134 2.37 -7.29 -8.61
N THR A 135 1.33 -7.60 -7.83
CA THR A 135 0.78 -8.97 -7.69
C THR A 135 -0.66 -9.03 -8.17
N GLN A 136 -1.10 -10.16 -8.74
CA GLN A 136 -2.48 -10.35 -9.22
C GLN A 136 -3.31 -11.18 -8.23
N PRO A 137 -4.63 -11.02 -8.12
CA PRO A 137 -5.42 -10.00 -8.77
C PRO A 137 -5.05 -8.65 -8.18
N LEU A 138 -5.23 -7.60 -8.98
CA LEU A 138 -5.09 -6.23 -8.51
C LEU A 138 -6.42 -5.50 -8.70
N PHE A 139 -6.80 -4.71 -7.70
CA PHE A 139 -7.80 -3.68 -7.88
C PHE A 139 -7.16 -2.37 -8.32
N THR A 140 -7.90 -1.61 -9.13
CA THR A 140 -7.47 -0.28 -9.58
C THR A 140 -7.70 0.74 -8.47
N ILE A 141 -6.70 1.59 -8.25
CA ILE A 141 -6.79 2.74 -7.34
C ILE A 141 -6.90 4.02 -8.17
N THR A 142 -7.87 4.87 -7.84
CA THR A 142 -8.04 6.19 -8.45
C THR A 142 -7.26 7.24 -7.64
N ILE A 143 -6.04 7.59 -8.07
CA ILE A 143 -5.26 8.64 -7.41
C ILE A 143 -6.03 9.97 -7.44
N GLY A 144 -6.10 10.66 -6.29
CA GLY A 144 -6.86 11.90 -6.12
C GLY A 144 -8.33 11.71 -5.72
N ALA A 145 -8.86 10.48 -5.74
CA ALA A 145 -10.20 10.19 -5.21
C ALA A 145 -10.22 10.21 -3.67
N GLN A 146 -11.41 10.31 -3.09
CA GLN A 146 -11.62 10.09 -1.65
C GLN A 146 -11.69 8.59 -1.35
N ALA A 147 -10.94 8.16 -0.34
CA ALA A 147 -11.03 6.83 0.22
C ALA A 147 -11.52 6.86 1.67
N SER A 148 -12.27 5.83 2.06
CA SER A 148 -12.59 5.51 3.46
C SER A 148 -12.10 4.10 3.78
N ILE A 149 -11.42 3.96 4.92
CA ILE A 149 -10.76 2.75 5.39
C ILE A 149 -11.39 2.36 6.72
N ASP A 150 -11.75 1.09 6.85
CA ASP A 150 -12.24 0.50 8.09
C ASP A 150 -11.56 -0.85 8.32
N THR A 151 -10.66 -0.91 9.32
CA THR A 151 -9.93 -2.14 9.64
C THR A 151 -10.79 -3.18 10.34
N ASP A 152 -11.90 -2.79 10.99
CA ASP A 152 -12.78 -3.74 11.69
C ASP A 152 -13.50 -4.64 10.68
N THR A 153 -13.86 -4.05 9.53
CA THR A 153 -14.55 -4.75 8.44
C THR A 153 -13.63 -5.16 7.31
N LEU A 154 -12.33 -4.86 7.41
CA LEU A 154 -11.34 -5.03 6.33
C LEU A 154 -11.86 -4.49 4.99
N SER A 155 -12.30 -3.23 4.98
CA SER A 155 -12.89 -2.60 3.80
C SER A 155 -12.22 -1.29 3.41
N ILE A 156 -12.16 -1.07 2.09
CA ILE A 156 -11.70 0.16 1.46
C ILE A 156 -12.79 0.60 0.49
N HIS A 157 -13.30 1.80 0.68
CA HIS A 157 -14.30 2.41 -0.17
C HIS A 157 -13.70 3.59 -0.94
N ILE A 158 -13.81 3.60 -2.26
CA ILE A 158 -13.29 4.67 -3.13
C ILE A 158 -14.45 5.36 -3.84
N GLU A 159 -14.53 6.68 -3.67
CA GLU A 159 -15.48 7.55 -4.36
C GLU A 159 -14.99 7.83 -5.79
N GLU A 160 -15.90 7.79 -6.77
CA GLU A 160 -15.62 8.10 -8.18
C GLU A 160 -16.22 9.45 -8.57
#